data_AF-A0A4S8KUF4-F1
#
_entry.id   AF-A0A4S8KUF4-F1
#
_cell.length_a   1.000
_cell.length_b   1.000
_cell.length_c   1.000
_cell.angle_alpha   90.00
_cell.angle_beta   90.00
_cell.angle_gamma   90.00
#
_symmetry.space_group_name_H-M   'P 1'
#
loop_
_entity.id
_entity.type
_entity.pdbx_description
1 polymer ?
#
loop_
_entity_poly.entity_id
_entity_poly.type
_entity_poly.pdbx_seq_one_letter_code
_entity_poly.pdbx_strand_id
1 'polypeptide(L)'
;MRQAKIEDARVFFSWLDEEREYLISRDKTPLRETLEMEYLENLKDLEICRLVSILYIQLDALERSTRHLRKDEMKYMRDLHVLEQKLEINTTWERGSDEWERVDLMAKNAEYQKALDHLEGLLVSRIFELGKAHLAGTGELVLNHMSLSS
;
A
#
# COMPACT_ATOMS: atom_id res chain seq x y z
N MET A 1 -5.62 -25.60 18.83
CA MET A 1 -6.95 -25.22 19.36
C MET A 1 -7.06 -25.23 20.89
N ARG A 2 -6.58 -26.24 21.63
CA ARG A 2 -6.62 -26.21 23.12
C ARG A 2 -5.63 -25.25 23.80
N GLN A 3 -4.53 -24.88 23.15
CA GLN A 3 -3.54 -23.93 23.69
C GLN A 3 -4.00 -22.47 23.67
N ALA A 4 -5.10 -22.14 23.00
CA ALA A 4 -5.62 -20.77 22.88
C ALA A 4 -6.94 -20.53 23.64
N LYS A 5 -7.42 -21.48 24.45
CA LYS A 5 -8.73 -21.43 25.14
C LYS A 5 -9.93 -21.08 24.24
N ILE A 6 -9.92 -21.51 22.98
CA ILE A 6 -11.07 -21.35 22.08
C ILE A 6 -11.96 -22.58 22.25
N GLU A 7 -13.11 -22.42 22.92
CA GLU A 7 -14.03 -23.51 23.28
C GLU A 7 -14.91 -23.98 22.10
N ASP A 8 -15.17 -23.12 21.11
CA ASP A 8 -15.98 -23.43 19.93
C ASP A 8 -15.39 -22.76 18.67
N ALA A 9 -15.17 -23.56 17.61
CA ALA A 9 -14.68 -23.09 16.32
C ALA A 9 -15.68 -22.15 15.61
N ARG A 10 -16.96 -22.12 16.01
CA ARG A 10 -17.98 -21.20 15.48
C ARG A 10 -17.69 -19.73 15.80
N VAL A 11 -17.02 -19.46 16.92
CA VAL A 11 -16.59 -18.09 17.29
C VAL A 11 -15.52 -17.57 16.32
N PHE A 12 -14.71 -18.47 15.76
CA PHE A 12 -13.71 -18.10 14.75
C PHE A 12 -14.37 -17.64 13.45
N PHE A 13 -15.49 -18.25 13.05
CA PHE A 13 -16.22 -17.85 11.85
C PHE A 13 -16.93 -16.50 12.03
N SER A 14 -17.48 -16.20 13.21
CA SER A 14 -18.06 -14.87 13.48
C SER A 14 -16.99 -13.77 13.45
N TRP A 15 -15.81 -14.02 14.02
CA TRP A 15 -14.69 -13.07 13.90
C TRP A 15 -14.22 -12.89 12.46
N LEU A 16 -14.24 -13.94 11.65
CA LEU A 16 -13.90 -13.83 10.22
C LEU A 16 -14.92 -13.00 9.45
N ASP A 17 -16.21 -13.11 9.77
CA ASP A 17 -17.25 -12.29 9.15
C ASP A 17 -17.14 -10.82 9.59
N GLU A 18 -16.90 -10.56 10.88
CA GLU A 18 -16.64 -9.22 11.42
C GLU A 18 -15.37 -8.60 10.80
N GLU A 19 -14.29 -9.37 10.69
CA GLU A 19 -13.04 -8.95 10.05
C GLU A 19 -13.23 -8.68 8.56
N ARG A 20 -14.02 -9.53 7.87
CA ARG A 20 -14.37 -9.32 6.47
C ARG A 20 -15.16 -8.03 6.28
N GLU A 21 -16.15 -7.75 7.12
CA GLU A 21 -16.90 -6.49 7.08
C GLU A 21 -16.01 -5.29 7.38
N TYR A 22 -15.12 -5.40 8.37
CA TYR A 22 -14.12 -4.38 8.69
C TYR A 22 -13.20 -4.09 7.49
N LEU A 23 -12.64 -5.13 6.86
CA LEU A 23 -11.76 -4.99 5.69
C LEU A 23 -12.51 -4.43 4.46
N ILE A 24 -13.78 -4.79 4.25
CA ILE A 24 -14.61 -4.22 3.18
C ILE A 24 -14.89 -2.74 3.44
N SER A 25 -15.12 -2.35 4.71
CA SER A 25 -15.37 -0.95 5.08
C SER A 25 -14.14 -0.05 4.97
N ARG A 26 -12.95 -0.65 4.98
CA ARG A 26 -11.62 -0.01 4.88
C ARG A 26 -11.28 0.38 3.44
N ASP A 27 -11.94 -0.20 2.44
CA ASP A 27 -11.61 0.01 1.05
C ASP A 27 -12.26 1.28 0.48
N LYS A 28 -11.50 2.37 0.54
CA LYS A 28 -11.08 3.19 -0.62
C LYS A 28 -10.56 4.51 -0.08
N THR A 29 -9.25 4.75 -0.24
CA THR A 29 -8.73 6.10 -0.18
C THR A 29 -9.56 6.96 -1.13
N PRO A 30 -10.25 8.01 -0.65
CA PRO A 30 -11.04 8.90 -1.47
C PRO A 30 -10.22 9.39 -2.66
N LEU A 31 -10.86 9.47 -3.83
CA LEU A 31 -10.21 9.89 -5.09
C LEU A 31 -9.42 11.19 -4.92
N ARG A 32 -9.95 12.13 -4.12
CA ARG A 32 -9.27 13.39 -3.81
C ARG A 32 -7.95 13.17 -3.08
N GLU A 33 -7.93 12.32 -2.05
CA GLU A 33 -6.73 12.06 -1.29
C GLU A 33 -5.67 11.31 -2.11
N THR A 34 -6.08 10.43 -3.02
CA THR A 34 -5.17 9.81 -4.00
C THR A 34 -4.52 10.86 -4.90
N LEU A 35 -5.30 11.82 -5.39
CA LEU A 35 -4.80 12.91 -6.22
C LEU A 35 -3.88 13.87 -5.42
N GLU A 36 -4.17 14.12 -4.15
CA GLU A 36 -3.32 14.90 -3.25
C GLU A 36 -1.95 14.21 -3.04
N MET A 37 -1.94 12.89 -2.82
CA MET A 37 -0.69 12.12 -2.71
C MET A 37 0.12 12.15 -4.01
N GLU A 38 -0.53 11.99 -5.17
CA GLU A 38 0.13 12.09 -6.49
C GLU A 38 0.71 13.49 -6.74
N TYR A 39 -0.01 14.53 -6.33
CA TYR A 39 0.46 15.91 -6.41
C TYR A 39 1.72 16.13 -5.57
N LEU A 40 1.71 15.65 -4.32
CA LEU A 40 2.86 15.74 -3.43
C LEU A 40 4.08 14.98 -3.97
N GLU A 41 3.87 13.79 -4.54
CA GLU A 41 4.95 12.99 -5.15
C GLU A 41 5.58 13.73 -6.34
N ASN A 42 4.76 14.28 -7.24
CA ASN A 42 5.24 15.07 -8.38
C ASN A 42 6.01 16.34 -7.94
N LEU A 43 5.62 16.97 -6.83
CA LEU A 43 6.35 18.11 -6.28
C LEU A 43 7.75 17.70 -5.78
N LYS A 44 7.85 16.56 -5.10
CA LYS A 44 9.13 16.01 -4.64
C LYS A 44 10.03 15.64 -5.82
N ASP A 45 9.48 15.00 -6.84
CA ASP A 45 10.22 14.60 -8.04
C ASP A 45 10.74 15.81 -8.83
N LEU A 46 9.92 16.86 -8.92
CA LEU A 46 10.35 18.13 -9.51
C LEU A 46 11.50 18.77 -8.73
N GLU A 47 11.43 18.77 -7.39
CA GLU A 47 12.49 19.29 -6.53
C GLU A 47 13.80 18.52 -6.74
N ILE A 48 13.73 17.18 -6.76
CA ILE A 48 14.88 16.31 -7.04
C ILE A 48 15.44 16.58 -8.43
N CYS A 49 14.60 16.65 -9.46
CA CYS A 49 15.00 16.91 -10.83
C CYS A 49 15.77 18.23 -10.96
N ARG A 50 15.33 19.27 -10.27
CA ARG A 50 16.01 20.59 -10.23
C ARG A 50 17.35 20.51 -9.54
N LEU A 51 17.44 19.85 -8.38
CA LEU A 51 18.70 19.66 -7.65
C LEU A 51 19.72 18.88 -8.48
N VAL A 52 19.28 17.80 -9.13
CA VAL A 52 20.12 17.00 -10.03
C VAL A 52 20.58 17.85 -11.23
N SER A 53 19.69 18.65 -11.83
CA SER A 53 20.07 19.54 -12.92
C SER A 53 21.15 20.54 -12.52
N ILE A 54 21.05 21.14 -11.32
CA ILE A 54 22.08 22.05 -10.79
C ILE A 54 23.42 21.33 -10.63
N LEU A 55 23.41 20.13 -10.02
CA LEU A 55 24.60 19.33 -9.82
C LEU A 55 25.30 18.98 -11.14
N TYR A 56 24.54 18.60 -12.16
CA TYR A 56 25.08 18.26 -13.48
C TYR A 56 25.69 19.47 -14.19
N ILE A 57 25.10 20.66 -14.04
CA ILE A 57 25.67 21.91 -14.56
C ILE A 57 26.99 22.22 -13.87
N GLN A 58 27.06 22.04 -12.54
CA GLN A 58 28.29 22.28 -11.77
C GLN A 58 29.41 21.29 -12.10
N LEU A 59 29.06 20.05 -12.45
CA LEU A 59 30.01 18.99 -12.81
C LEU A 59 30.37 18.96 -14.30
N ASP A 60 29.93 19.94 -15.09
CA ASP A 60 30.11 20.02 -16.55
C ASP A 60 29.77 18.70 -17.27
N ALA A 61 28.70 18.05 -16.79
CA ALA A 61 28.31 16.72 -17.21
C ALA A 61 27.63 16.73 -18.59
N LEU A 62 27.78 15.62 -19.32
CA LEU A 62 27.38 15.44 -20.73
C LEU A 62 26.02 16.04 -21.09
N GLU A 63 25.98 16.80 -22.19
CA GLU A 63 24.79 17.50 -22.72
C GLU A 63 23.56 16.60 -22.91
N ARG A 64 23.75 15.29 -23.15
CA ARG A 64 22.63 14.33 -23.20
C ARG A 64 21.90 14.28 -21.86
N SER A 65 22.60 14.19 -20.73
CA SER A 65 21.97 14.08 -19.41
C SER A 65 21.19 15.35 -19.05
N THR A 66 21.71 16.54 -19.39
CA THR A 66 21.02 17.81 -19.13
C THR A 66 19.78 18.01 -20.00
N ARG A 67 19.72 17.40 -21.19
CA ARG A 67 18.52 17.39 -22.04
C ARG A 67 17.40 16.48 -21.50
N HIS A 68 17.75 15.35 -20.90
CA HIS A 68 16.74 14.45 -20.30
C HIS A 68 16.11 15.11 -19.07
N LEU A 69 16.91 15.67 -18.17
CA LEU A 69 16.43 16.37 -16.98
C LEU A 69 15.47 17.53 -17.31
N ARG A 70 15.77 18.32 -18.35
CA ARG A 70 14.86 19.37 -18.83
C ARG A 70 13.52 18.83 -19.34
N LYS A 71 13.53 17.68 -20.01
CA LYS A 71 12.28 17.03 -20.48
C LYS A 71 11.46 16.53 -19.29
N ASP A 72 12.12 15.95 -18.31
CA ASP A 72 11.49 15.44 -17.10
C ASP A 72 10.90 16.59 -16.28
N GLU A 73 11.65 17.68 -16.09
CA GLU A 73 11.15 18.90 -15.45
C GLU A 73 9.89 19.44 -16.15
N MET A 74 9.91 19.55 -17.48
CA MET A 74 8.73 19.99 -18.24
C MET A 74 7.56 19.02 -18.12
N LYS A 75 7.82 17.72 -17.96
CA LYS A 75 6.78 16.71 -17.71
C LYS A 75 6.16 16.95 -16.34
N TYR A 76 6.96 17.00 -15.27
CA TYR A 76 6.45 17.23 -13.91
C TYR A 76 5.68 18.55 -13.81
N MET A 77 6.16 19.63 -14.43
CA MET A 77 5.44 20.90 -14.45
C MET A 77 4.06 20.81 -15.12
N ARG A 78 3.94 20.04 -16.22
CA ARG A 78 2.63 19.81 -16.87
C ARG A 78 1.72 18.96 -16.00
N ASP A 79 2.24 17.89 -15.43
CA ASP A 79 1.49 16.96 -14.60
C ASP A 79 0.97 17.68 -13.32
N LEU A 80 1.83 18.50 -12.69
CA LEU A 80 1.45 19.35 -11.56
C LEU A 80 0.35 20.34 -11.92
N HIS A 81 0.45 21.03 -13.05
CA HIS A 81 -0.59 21.98 -13.46
C HIS A 81 -1.95 21.29 -13.64
N VAL A 82 -1.98 20.09 -14.22
CA VAL A 82 -3.21 19.31 -14.36
C VAL A 82 -3.78 18.91 -12.99
N LEU A 83 -2.92 18.54 -12.04
CA LEU A 83 -3.33 18.18 -10.69
C LEU A 83 -3.82 19.39 -9.89
N GLU A 84 -3.18 20.55 -10.01
CA GLU A 84 -3.62 21.80 -9.39
C GLU A 84 -5.02 22.19 -9.85
N GLN A 85 -5.32 22.04 -11.14
CA GLN A 85 -6.66 22.27 -11.68
C GLN A 85 -7.69 21.27 -11.14
N LYS A 86 -7.33 19.99 -11.00
CA LYS A 86 -8.24 18.95 -10.47
C LYS A 86 -8.51 19.09 -8.97
N LEU A 87 -7.52 19.57 -8.21
CA LEU A 87 -7.59 19.72 -6.76
C LEU A 87 -8.05 21.12 -6.33
N GLU A 88 -8.24 22.04 -7.28
CA GLU A 88 -8.61 23.44 -7.06
C GLU A 88 -7.59 24.17 -6.15
N ILE A 89 -6.31 23.88 -6.34
CA ILE A 89 -5.21 24.47 -5.58
C ILE A 89 -4.82 25.81 -6.19
N ASN A 90 -4.88 26.87 -5.39
CA ASN A 90 -4.54 28.24 -5.81
C ASN A 90 -3.08 28.60 -5.53
N THR A 91 -2.47 27.97 -4.52
CA THR A 91 -1.08 28.21 -4.11
C THR A 91 -0.35 26.87 -4.07
N THR A 92 0.74 26.75 -4.85
CA THR A 92 1.57 25.54 -4.87
C THR A 92 2.09 25.24 -3.46
N TRP A 93 2.03 23.96 -3.05
CA TRP A 93 2.50 23.57 -1.72
C TRP A 93 4.02 23.66 -1.62
N GLU A 94 4.48 24.27 -0.54
CA GLU A 94 5.91 24.36 -0.22
C GLU A 94 6.27 23.35 0.87
N ARG A 95 7.53 22.90 0.89
CA ARG A 95 8.02 22.01 1.94
C ARG A 95 7.86 22.70 3.30
N GLY A 96 7.16 22.04 4.23
CA GLY A 96 6.85 22.57 5.56
C GLY A 96 5.54 23.37 5.63
N SER A 97 4.78 23.48 4.54
CA SER A 97 3.37 23.90 4.61
C SER A 97 2.52 22.84 5.31
N ASP A 98 1.42 23.27 5.94
CA ASP A 98 0.51 22.37 6.66
C ASP A 98 -0.09 21.32 5.72
N GLU A 99 -0.40 21.69 4.48
CA GLU A 99 -0.92 20.81 3.45
C GLU A 99 0.10 19.75 3.03
N TRP A 100 1.37 20.17 2.86
CA TRP A 100 2.46 19.26 2.55
C TRP A 100 2.65 18.20 3.64
N GLU A 101 2.76 18.63 4.89
CA GLU A 101 3.00 17.71 6.03
C GLU A 101 1.80 16.77 6.25
N ARG A 102 0.57 17.28 6.12
CA ARG A 102 -0.64 16.46 6.22
C ARG A 102 -0.65 15.33 5.19
N VAL A 103 -0.40 15.67 3.92
CA VAL A 103 -0.44 14.68 2.83
C VAL A 103 0.78 13.76 2.87
N ASP A 104 1.93 14.24 3.32
CA ASP A 104 3.12 13.41 3.53
C ASP A 104 2.87 12.35 4.60
N LEU A 105 2.29 12.74 5.73
CA LEU A 105 1.89 11.80 6.78
C LEU A 105 0.83 10.83 6.26
N MET A 106 -0.12 11.32 5.47
CA MET A 106 -1.14 10.47 4.87
C MET A 106 -0.55 9.43 3.93
N ALA A 107 0.38 9.82 3.05
CA ALA A 107 1.06 8.92 2.13
C ALA A 107 1.85 7.83 2.89
N LYS A 108 2.55 8.20 3.96
CA LYS A 108 3.25 7.26 4.86
C LYS A 108 2.28 6.28 5.53
N ASN A 109 1.13 6.77 6.01
CA ASN A 109 0.11 5.92 6.62
C ASN A 109 -0.49 4.95 5.58
N ALA A 110 -0.71 5.40 4.35
CA ALA A 110 -1.19 4.54 3.26
C ALA A 110 -0.16 3.45 2.91
N GLU A 111 1.14 3.75 2.93
CA GLU A 111 2.19 2.78 2.72
C GLU A 111 2.26 1.75 3.87
N TYR A 112 2.20 2.22 5.12
CA TYR A 112 2.11 1.35 6.29
C TYR A 112 0.89 0.43 6.20
N GLN A 113 -0.26 0.97 5.79
CA GLN A 113 -1.49 0.23 5.64
C GLN A 113 -1.35 -0.87 4.58
N LYS A 114 -0.79 -0.56 3.41
CA LYS A 114 -0.51 -1.57 2.37
C LYS A 114 0.40 -2.69 2.87
N ALA A 115 1.43 -2.34 3.64
CA ALA A 115 2.33 -3.33 4.23
C ALA A 115 1.62 -4.22 5.26
N LEU A 116 0.74 -3.63 6.07
CA LEU A 116 -0.08 -4.36 7.04
C LEU A 116 -1.08 -5.30 6.34
N ASP A 117 -1.80 -4.82 5.32
CA ASP A 117 -2.74 -5.63 4.53
C ASP A 117 -2.03 -6.82 3.87
N HIS A 118 -0.79 -6.62 3.40
CA HIS A 118 0.03 -7.70 2.86
C HIS A 118 0.35 -8.76 3.91
N LEU A 119 0.74 -8.34 5.12
CA LEU A 119 1.03 -9.25 6.22
C LEU A 119 -0.23 -10.01 6.66
N GLU A 120 -1.36 -9.32 6.80
CA GLU A 120 -2.66 -9.93 7.09
C GLU A 120 -3.01 -11.00 6.04
N GLY A 121 -2.84 -10.70 4.75
CA GLY A 121 -3.03 -11.66 3.66
C GLY A 121 -2.12 -12.91 3.78
N LEU A 122 -0.85 -12.73 4.18
CA LEU A 122 0.06 -13.85 4.42
C LEU A 122 -0.39 -14.72 5.60
N LEU A 123 -0.82 -14.11 6.70
CA LEU A 123 -1.32 -14.81 7.88
C LEU A 123 -2.59 -15.61 7.55
N VAL A 124 -3.54 -14.98 6.85
CA VAL A 124 -4.77 -15.64 6.39
C VAL A 124 -4.43 -16.82 5.49
N SER A 125 -3.56 -16.64 4.49
CA SER A 125 -3.09 -17.71 3.62
C SER A 125 -2.51 -18.88 4.43
N ARG A 126 -1.65 -18.57 5.41
CA ARG A 126 -1.01 -19.57 6.27
C ARG A 126 -2.00 -20.34 7.14
N ILE A 127 -3.00 -19.65 7.69
CA ILE A 127 -4.07 -20.30 8.47
C ILE A 127 -4.85 -21.28 7.58
N PHE A 128 -5.20 -20.89 6.35
CA PHE A 128 -5.89 -21.76 5.40
C PHE A 128 -5.04 -22.96 4.97
N GLU A 129 -3.73 -22.78 4.76
CA GLU A 129 -2.80 -23.89 4.51
C GLU A 129 -2.79 -24.90 5.65
N LEU A 130 -2.64 -24.41 6.90
CA LEU A 130 -2.61 -25.27 8.09
C LEU A 130 -3.97 -25.93 8.34
N GLY A 131 -5.08 -25.26 8.05
CA GLY A 131 -6.42 -25.85 8.12
C GLY A 131 -6.59 -27.01 7.14
N LYS A 132 -6.14 -26.83 5.88
CA LYS A 132 -6.11 -27.90 4.87
C LYS A 132 -5.22 -29.08 5.29
N ALA A 133 -4.05 -28.80 5.88
CA ALA A 133 -3.14 -29.84 6.38
C ALA A 133 -3.74 -30.65 7.55
N HIS A 134 -4.47 -30.00 8.46
CA HIS A 134 -5.19 -30.69 9.55
C HIS A 134 -6.37 -31.54 9.04
N LEU A 135 -7.10 -31.07 8.02
CA LEU A 135 -8.14 -31.85 7.34
C LEU A 135 -7.57 -33.08 6.63
N ALA A 136 -6.41 -32.93 5.98
CA ALA A 136 -5.70 -34.04 5.33
C ALA A 136 -5.23 -35.12 6.34
N GLY A 137 -4.70 -34.71 7.50
CA GLY A 137 -4.26 -35.65 8.56
C GLY A 137 -5.40 -36.34 9.31
N THR A 138 -6.59 -35.74 9.36
CA THR A 138 -7.76 -36.35 10.03
C THR A 138 -8.49 -37.34 9.11
N GLY A 139 -8.43 -37.15 7.78
CA GLY A 139 -8.96 -38.11 6.81
C GLY A 139 -8.22 -39.44 6.78
N GLU A 140 -6.91 -39.44 7.03
CA GLU A 140 -6.08 -40.66 7.02
C GLU A 140 -6.37 -41.57 8.23
N LEU A 141 -6.60 -40.99 9.41
CA LEU A 141 -6.98 -41.78 10.60
C LEU A 141 -8.40 -42.36 10.48
N VAL A 142 -9.34 -41.62 9.88
CA VAL A 142 -10.73 -42.09 9.71
C VAL A 142 -10.84 -43.16 8.62
N LEU A 143 -10.04 -43.09 7.56
CA LEU A 143 -9.97 -44.15 6.53
C LEU A 143 -9.27 -45.42 7.04
N ASN A 144 -8.21 -45.29 7.84
CA ASN A 144 -7.49 -46.45 8.38
C ASN A 144 -8.30 -47.21 9.45
N HIS A 145 -9.15 -46.54 10.22
CA HIS A 145 -10.05 -47.24 11.16
C HIS A 145 -11.21 -47.98 10.46
N MET A 146 -11.62 -47.56 9.26
CA MET A 146 -12.64 -48.26 8.47
C MET A 146 -12.09 -49.41 7.65
N SER A 147 -10.80 -49.41 7.29
CA SER A 147 -10.17 -50.50 6.54
C SER A 147 -9.62 -51.63 7.41
N LEU A 148 -9.48 -51.43 8.72
CA LEU A 148 -9.00 -52.43 9.70
C LEU A 148 -10.11 -53.14 10.50
N SER A 149 -11.39 -52.93 10.18
CA SER A 149 -12.54 -53.56 10.86
C SER A 149 -13.42 -54.47 9.97
N SER A 150 -12.91 -54.94 8.84
CA SER A 150 -13.57 -55.97 8.01
C SER A 150 -12.90 -57.33 8.08
#